data_AF-A0A9Q0UVF9-F1
#
_entry.id   AF-A0A9Q0UVF9-F1
#
_cell.length_a   1.000
_cell.length_b   1.000
_cell.length_c   1.000
_cell.angle_alpha   90.00
_cell.angle_beta   90.00
_cell.angle_gamma   90.00
#
_symmetry.space_group_name_H-M   'P 1'
#
loop_
_entity.id
_entity.type
_entity.pdbx_description
1 polymer ?
#
loop_
_entity_poly.entity_id
_entity_poly.type
_entity_poly.pdbx_seq_one_letter_code
_entity_poly.pdbx_strand_id
1 'polypeptide(L)'
;MLVTVAHLNTYLEGLGRLSNLEVLLGFRPARASHHGSDLVDKLDKLYPPPGLLELCLQFYPGKLSPAWLNPISLHMLRYLWISSGNLAVMHESFFGENNSAWNIEGLMFESLSDLEMEWQTVQQVMPSLKTVNASWCPNLESFPIEDVGFRGGVWKKGERGR
;
A
#
# COMPACT_ATOMS: atom_id res chain seq x y z
N MET A 1 22.54 10.25 -1.66
CA MET A 1 22.89 10.19 -0.22
C MET A 1 22.33 8.86 0.29
N LEU A 2 23.22 7.87 0.52
CA LEU A 2 22.85 6.51 0.91
C LEU A 2 22.65 6.48 2.42
N VAL A 3 21.41 6.30 2.88
CA VAL A 3 21.12 6.03 4.29
C VAL A 3 21.37 4.55 4.53
N THR A 4 22.36 4.25 5.35
CA THR A 4 22.81 2.90 5.71
C THR A 4 21.82 2.21 6.65
N VAL A 5 21.75 0.87 6.55
CA VAL A 5 20.80 -0.05 7.21
C VAL A 5 20.69 0.12 8.74
N ALA A 6 21.69 0.68 9.41
CA ALA A 6 21.66 0.96 10.86
C ALA A 6 20.75 2.15 11.24
N HIS A 7 20.54 3.11 10.33
CA HIS A 7 19.66 4.26 10.57
C HIS A 7 18.18 3.95 10.32
N LEU A 8 17.86 2.86 9.64
CA LEU A 8 16.47 2.42 9.46
C LEU A 8 15.90 1.92 10.79
N ASN A 9 16.55 1.00 11.50
CA ASN A 9 16.00 0.45 12.75
C ASN A 9 15.66 1.52 13.81
N THR A 10 16.45 2.57 13.95
CA THR A 10 16.19 3.67 14.89
C THR A 10 15.04 4.59 14.45
N TYR A 11 14.84 4.79 13.13
CA TYR A 11 13.68 5.52 12.61
C TYR A 11 12.40 4.70 12.74
N LEU A 12 12.52 3.39 12.55
CA LEU A 12 11.45 2.40 12.52
C LEU A 12 10.84 2.14 13.91
N GLU A 13 11.66 2.02 14.96
CA GLU A 13 11.17 1.94 16.35
C GLU A 13 10.51 3.25 16.83
N GLY A 14 10.87 4.37 16.20
CA GLY A 14 10.31 5.69 16.47
C GLY A 14 8.91 5.90 15.90
N LEU A 15 8.59 5.32 14.73
CA LEU A 15 7.31 5.52 14.05
C LEU A 15 6.11 5.13 14.92
N GLY A 16 6.17 3.99 15.61
CA GLY A 16 5.11 3.55 16.53
C GLY A 16 4.92 4.45 17.77
N ARG A 17 5.88 5.35 18.05
CA ARG A 17 5.81 6.33 19.15
C ARG A 17 5.24 7.69 18.71
N LEU A 18 5.06 7.91 17.40
CA LEU A 18 4.50 9.14 16.85
C LEU A 18 2.97 9.06 16.81
N SER A 19 2.33 9.07 17.97
CA SER A 19 0.86 8.89 18.08
C SER A 19 0.03 9.96 17.35
N ASN A 20 0.64 11.10 17.00
CA ASN A 20 0.01 12.20 16.25
C ASN A 20 0.42 12.24 14.77
N LEU A 21 1.09 11.20 14.26
CA LEU A 21 1.50 11.15 12.85
C LEU A 21 0.29 10.77 11.98
N GLU A 22 -0.23 11.77 11.28
CA GLU A 22 -1.36 11.60 10.37
C GLU A 22 -0.92 11.23 8.95
N VAL A 23 0.31 11.59 8.56
CA VAL A 23 0.82 11.43 7.19
C VAL A 23 2.20 10.78 7.23
N LEU A 24 2.34 9.63 6.57
CA LEU A 24 3.63 8.95 6.38
C LEU A 24 3.95 8.87 4.88
N LEU A 25 4.64 9.89 4.38
CA LEU A 25 5.11 9.97 3.00
C LEU A 25 6.54 9.45 2.87
N GLY A 26 6.80 8.72 1.79
CA GLY A 26 8.16 8.35 1.39
C GLY A 26 8.79 7.27 2.26
N PHE A 27 8.00 6.33 2.78
CA PHE A 27 8.55 5.14 3.41
C PHE A 27 9.26 4.30 2.34
N ARG A 28 10.58 4.45 2.28
CA ARG A 28 11.48 3.85 1.29
C ARG A 28 12.50 2.97 2.01
N PRO A 29 12.27 1.65 2.07
CA PRO A 29 13.26 0.73 2.61
C PRO A 29 14.57 0.87 1.79
N ALA A 30 15.72 0.94 2.45
CA ALA A 30 17.00 1.02 1.74
C ALA A 30 17.18 -0.22 0.85
N ARG A 31 17.79 -0.07 -0.33
CA ARG A 31 18.19 -1.21 -1.17
C ARG A 31 19.14 -2.10 -0.39
N ALA A 32 18.66 -3.26 0.07
CA ALA A 32 19.51 -4.23 0.75
C ALA A 32 20.48 -4.83 -0.27
N SER A 33 21.78 -4.63 -0.07
CA SER A 33 22.81 -5.42 -0.73
C SER A 33 22.66 -6.87 -0.23
N HIS A 34 22.16 -7.75 -1.10
CA HIS A 34 22.18 -9.22 -0.99
C HIS A 34 21.38 -9.91 0.12
N HIS A 35 20.64 -9.20 0.99
CA HIS A 35 19.77 -9.81 2.01
C HIS A 35 18.35 -9.22 2.03
N GLY A 36 17.61 -9.36 0.93
CA GLY A 36 16.23 -8.83 0.80
C GLY A 36 15.23 -9.42 1.81
N SER A 37 15.43 -10.65 2.28
CA SER A 37 14.54 -11.32 3.25
C SER A 37 14.59 -10.69 4.64
N ASP A 38 15.78 -10.37 5.17
CA ASP A 38 15.95 -9.76 6.50
C ASP A 38 15.29 -8.38 6.60
N LEU A 39 15.21 -7.65 5.48
CA LEU A 39 14.52 -6.36 5.44
C LEU A 39 13.00 -6.53 5.53
N VAL A 40 12.42 -7.49 4.80
CA VAL A 40 10.98 -7.78 4.87
C VAL A 40 10.59 -8.18 6.29
N ASP A 41 11.34 -9.09 6.92
CA ASP A 41 11.08 -9.53 8.29
C ASP A 41 11.13 -8.38 9.32
N LYS A 42 11.96 -7.37 9.07
CA LYS A 42 12.01 -6.15 9.90
C LYS A 42 10.83 -5.23 9.63
N LEU A 43 10.39 -5.11 8.37
CA LEU A 43 9.24 -4.31 7.98
C LEU A 43 7.92 -4.87 8.52
N ASP A 44 7.79 -6.20 8.60
CA ASP A 44 6.60 -6.86 9.14
C ASP A 44 6.45 -6.68 10.66
N LYS A 45 7.56 -6.38 11.36
CA LYS A 45 7.56 -6.06 12.79
C LYS A 45 7.18 -4.61 13.08
N LEU A 46 6.99 -3.80 12.04
CA LEU A 46 6.56 -2.42 12.20
C LEU A 46 5.06 -2.34 12.41
N TYR A 47 4.65 -1.35 13.20
CA TYR A 47 3.25 -1.00 13.36
C TYR A 47 3.14 0.51 13.15
N PRO A 48 2.52 0.96 12.06
CA PRO A 48 2.27 2.38 11.88
C PRO A 48 1.32 2.90 12.97
N PRO A 49 1.37 4.20 13.30
CA PRO A 49 0.45 4.80 14.25
C PRO A 49 -1.02 4.56 13.87
N PRO A 50 -1.89 4.24 14.85
CA PRO A 50 -3.30 3.96 14.58
C PRO A 50 -4.06 5.17 13.99
N GLY A 51 -3.58 6.40 14.26
CA GLY A 51 -4.14 7.65 13.74
C GLY A 51 -3.70 8.03 12.32
N LEU A 52 -2.99 7.14 11.61
CA LEU A 52 -2.47 7.43 10.28
C LEU A 52 -3.63 7.60 9.26
N LEU A 53 -3.69 8.74 8.60
CA LEU A 53 -4.67 9.09 7.57
C LEU A 53 -4.15 8.79 6.15
N GLU A 54 -2.84 8.99 5.93
CA GLU A 54 -2.20 8.80 4.62
C GLU A 54 -0.94 7.94 4.74
N LEU A 55 -0.87 6.90 3.90
CA LEU A 55 0.29 6.01 3.81
C LEU A 55 0.79 5.97 2.36
N CYS A 56 2.07 6.28 2.18
CA CYS A 56 2.79 6.07 0.93
C CYS A 56 3.93 5.08 1.12
N LEU A 57 3.75 3.88 0.56
CA LEU A 57 4.72 2.78 0.57
C LEU A 57 5.44 2.73 -0.77
N GLN A 58 6.75 3.02 -0.78
CA GLN A 58 7.53 3.05 -2.01
C GLN A 58 8.71 2.09 -1.97
N PHE A 59 8.99 1.41 -3.09
CA PHE A 59 10.08 0.45 -3.23
C PHE A 59 10.01 -0.71 -2.22
N TYR A 60 8.80 -1.17 -1.89
CA TYR A 60 8.63 -2.31 -1.00
C TYR A 60 9.29 -3.56 -1.62
N PRO A 61 10.25 -4.20 -0.92
CA PRO A 61 11.06 -5.26 -1.51
C PRO A 61 10.38 -6.63 -1.49
N GLY A 62 9.34 -6.82 -0.65
CA GLY A 62 8.64 -8.08 -0.49
C GLY A 62 7.62 -8.33 -1.59
N LYS A 63 7.36 -9.62 -1.87
CA LYS A 63 6.31 -10.05 -2.80
C LYS A 63 4.92 -10.07 -2.15
N LEU A 64 4.86 -10.32 -0.85
CA LEU A 64 3.66 -10.33 -0.03
C LEU A 64 3.60 -9.05 0.80
N SER A 65 2.44 -8.38 0.85
CA SER A 65 2.30 -7.16 1.65
C SER A 65 2.52 -7.44 3.14
N PRO A 66 2.91 -6.44 3.94
CA PRO A 66 3.02 -6.62 5.38
C PRO A 66 1.66 -6.93 6.02
N ALA A 67 1.65 -7.80 7.04
CA ALA A 67 0.41 -8.20 7.71
C ALA A 67 -0.31 -7.04 8.43
N TRP A 68 0.43 -5.99 8.83
CA TRP A 68 -0.10 -4.78 9.46
C TRP A 68 -0.85 -3.86 8.49
N LEU A 69 -0.73 -4.06 7.17
CA LEU A 69 -1.49 -3.31 6.17
C LEU A 69 -2.92 -3.87 6.08
N ASN A 70 -3.72 -3.60 7.11
CA ASN A 70 -5.08 -4.13 7.26
C ASN A 70 -6.01 -3.08 7.91
N PRO A 71 -7.35 -3.21 7.73
CA PRO A 71 -8.31 -2.21 8.20
C PRO A 71 -8.43 -2.12 9.73
N ILE A 72 -7.96 -3.12 10.47
CA ILE A 72 -7.99 -3.12 11.95
C ILE A 72 -6.84 -2.26 12.49
N SER A 73 -5.63 -2.47 11.96
CA SER A 73 -4.41 -1.78 12.39
C SER A 73 -4.38 -0.33 11.90
N LEU A 74 -4.96 -0.07 10.71
CA LEU A 74 -4.97 1.23 10.04
C LEU A 74 -6.40 1.76 9.84
N HIS A 75 -7.22 1.70 10.88
CA HIS A 75 -8.65 2.03 10.84
C HIS A 75 -8.97 3.48 10.47
N MET A 76 -8.03 4.41 10.68
CA MET A 76 -8.16 5.82 10.29
C MET A 76 -7.69 6.12 8.86
N LEU A 77 -7.09 5.13 8.17
CA LEU A 77 -6.46 5.36 6.86
C LEU A 77 -7.51 5.71 5.80
N ARG A 78 -7.30 6.86 5.14
CA ARG A 78 -8.16 7.38 4.07
C ARG A 78 -7.48 7.34 2.71
N TYR A 79 -6.15 7.41 2.67
CA TYR A 79 -5.38 7.41 1.42
C TYR A 79 -4.24 6.40 1.47
N LEU A 80 -4.22 5.49 0.49
CA LEU A 80 -3.17 4.49 0.34
C LEU A 80 -2.51 4.65 -1.03
N TRP A 81 -1.20 4.86 -1.02
CA TRP A 81 -0.37 4.87 -2.21
C TRP A 81 0.71 3.80 -2.10
N ILE A 82 0.75 2.88 -3.05
CA ILE A 82 1.85 1.93 -3.20
C ILE A 82 2.48 2.14 -4.58
N SER A 83 3.78 2.40 -4.63
CA SER A 83 4.45 2.56 -5.91
C SER A 83 5.87 2.04 -5.94
N SER A 84 6.24 1.48 -7.09
CA SER A 84 7.56 0.88 -7.32
C SER A 84 7.88 -0.24 -6.32
N GLY A 85 8.33 -1.40 -6.79
CA GLY A 85 8.71 -2.50 -5.90
C GLY A 85 8.29 -3.85 -6.45
N ASN A 86 8.41 -4.86 -5.60
CA ASN A 86 8.22 -6.25 -6.00
C ASN A 86 6.89 -6.84 -5.49
N LEU A 87 5.99 -5.99 -4.99
CA LEU A 87 4.72 -6.43 -4.43
C LEU A 87 3.90 -7.10 -5.51
N ALA A 88 3.54 -8.36 -5.27
CA ALA A 88 2.78 -9.19 -6.18
C ALA A 88 1.40 -9.55 -5.59
N VAL A 89 1.34 -9.76 -4.27
CA VAL A 89 0.14 -10.27 -3.59
C VAL A 89 -0.09 -9.52 -2.28
N MET A 90 -1.35 -9.22 -1.98
CA MET A 90 -1.74 -8.70 -0.66
C MET A 90 -1.90 -9.83 0.35
N HIS A 91 -1.44 -9.62 1.57
CA HIS A 91 -1.67 -10.51 2.70
C HIS A 91 -3.17 -10.68 2.97
N GLU A 92 -3.60 -11.83 3.48
CA GLU A 92 -5.03 -12.13 3.72
C GLU A 92 -5.72 -11.08 4.60
N SER A 93 -5.01 -10.58 5.62
CA SER A 93 -5.50 -9.54 6.53
C SER A 93 -5.85 -8.23 5.82
N PHE A 94 -5.25 -7.94 4.65
CA PHE A 94 -5.59 -6.75 3.86
C PHE A 94 -7.06 -6.71 3.45
N PHE A 95 -7.64 -7.89 3.19
CA PHE A 95 -9.02 -8.02 2.75
C PHE A 95 -10.03 -7.99 3.91
N GLY A 96 -9.54 -7.84 5.15
CA GLY A 96 -10.34 -7.72 6.36
C GLY A 96 -10.71 -9.07 6.98
N GLU A 97 -10.83 -9.06 8.31
CA GLU A 97 -11.36 -10.16 9.12
C GLU A 97 -12.66 -9.69 9.81
N ASN A 98 -13.59 -10.61 10.10
CA ASN A 98 -14.74 -10.35 10.98
C ASN A 98 -15.59 -9.11 10.61
N ASN A 99 -15.91 -8.93 9.33
CA ASN A 99 -16.65 -7.77 8.78
C ASN A 99 -15.92 -6.42 8.88
N SER A 100 -14.61 -6.40 9.12
CA SER A 100 -13.82 -5.16 8.99
C SER A 100 -13.67 -4.75 7.52
N ALA A 101 -13.78 -3.45 7.27
CA ALA A 101 -13.63 -2.85 5.94
C ALA A 101 -12.79 -1.58 6.06
N TRP A 102 -12.15 -1.19 4.96
CA TRP A 102 -11.35 0.02 4.89
C TRP A 102 -12.21 1.28 4.83
N ASN A 103 -11.74 2.33 5.51
CA ASN A 103 -12.22 3.70 5.36
C ASN A 103 -11.49 4.47 4.24
N ILE A 104 -10.77 3.76 3.36
CA ILE A 104 -10.02 4.32 2.25
C ILE A 104 -10.98 5.00 1.27
N GLU A 105 -10.67 6.25 0.93
CA GLU A 105 -11.36 7.07 -0.06
C GLU A 105 -10.55 7.22 -1.34
N GLY A 106 -9.22 7.16 -1.25
CA GLY A 106 -8.31 7.24 -2.39
C GLY A 106 -7.26 6.14 -2.40
N LEU A 107 -7.16 5.45 -3.53
CA LEU A 107 -6.17 4.38 -3.76
C LEU A 107 -5.28 4.75 -4.94
N MET A 108 -3.97 4.58 -4.79
CA MET A 108 -3.00 4.76 -5.87
C MET A 108 -2.05 3.57 -5.98
N PHE A 109 -2.00 2.98 -7.18
CA PHE A 109 -1.01 1.99 -7.56
C PHE A 109 -0.20 2.51 -8.74
N GLU A 110 1.13 2.43 -8.65
CA GLU A 110 1.98 2.93 -9.73
C GLU A 110 3.22 2.04 -9.89
N SER A 111 3.50 1.60 -11.12
CA SER A 111 4.69 0.81 -11.44
C SER A 111 4.81 -0.46 -10.60
N LEU A 112 3.73 -1.25 -10.54
CA LEU A 112 3.68 -2.56 -9.87
C LEU A 112 3.42 -3.64 -10.90
N SER A 113 4.51 -4.19 -11.46
CA SER A 113 4.45 -5.11 -12.59
C SER A 113 3.82 -6.46 -12.26
N ASP A 114 3.96 -6.93 -11.02
CA ASP A 114 3.53 -8.26 -10.60
C ASP A 114 2.24 -8.24 -9.75
N LEU A 115 1.71 -7.07 -9.39
CA LEU A 115 0.58 -6.97 -8.46
C LEU A 115 -0.71 -7.50 -9.10
N GLU A 116 -1.26 -8.56 -8.53
CA GLU A 116 -2.54 -9.13 -8.91
C GLU A 116 -3.63 -8.75 -7.90
N MET A 117 -4.76 -8.25 -8.39
CA MET A 117 -5.91 -7.92 -7.57
C MET A 117 -7.17 -7.76 -8.40
N GLU A 118 -8.27 -8.30 -7.91
CA GLU A 118 -9.58 -8.17 -8.56
C GLU A 118 -10.31 -6.90 -8.13
N TRP A 119 -10.86 -6.17 -9.11
CA TRP A 119 -11.64 -4.96 -8.85
C TRP A 119 -12.84 -5.19 -7.93
N GLN A 120 -13.56 -6.30 -8.13
CA GLN A 120 -14.71 -6.66 -7.30
C GLN A 120 -14.30 -6.81 -5.82
N THR A 121 -13.13 -7.39 -5.56
CA THR A 121 -12.58 -7.53 -4.21
C THR A 121 -12.27 -6.17 -3.61
N VAL A 122 -11.64 -5.26 -4.38
CA VAL A 122 -11.38 -3.88 -3.92
C VAL A 122 -12.67 -3.17 -3.52
N GLN A 123 -13.71 -3.28 -4.36
CA GLN A 123 -15.00 -2.65 -4.07
C GLN A 123 -15.66 -3.20 -2.79
N GLN A 124 -15.50 -4.50 -2.53
CA GLN A 124 -16.04 -5.13 -1.33
C GLN A 124 -15.32 -4.66 -0.06
N VAL A 125 -13.98 -4.61 -0.10
CA VAL A 125 -13.17 -4.31 1.10
C VAL A 125 -12.99 -2.80 1.33
N MET A 126 -13.25 -1.96 0.32
CA MET A 126 -13.15 -0.49 0.37
C MET A 126 -14.47 0.19 -0.03
N PRO A 127 -15.55 0.07 0.77
CA PRO A 127 -16.87 0.60 0.40
C PRO A 127 -16.92 2.13 0.23
N SER A 128 -16.03 2.85 0.93
CA SER A 128 -15.90 4.31 0.93
C SER A 128 -15.06 4.86 -0.23
N LEU A 129 -14.51 4.00 -1.08
CA LEU A 129 -13.60 4.38 -2.17
C LEU A 129 -14.25 5.36 -3.15
N LYS A 130 -13.58 6.48 -3.42
CA LYS A 130 -14.05 7.55 -4.32
C LYS A 130 -13.18 7.68 -5.54
N THR A 131 -11.88 7.45 -5.42
CA THR A 131 -10.91 7.62 -6.51
C THR A 131 -9.87 6.51 -6.52
N VAL A 132 -9.56 6.01 -7.72
CA VAL A 132 -8.46 5.07 -7.92
C VAL A 132 -7.58 5.59 -9.04
N ASN A 133 -6.29 5.74 -8.77
CA ASN A 133 -5.29 6.01 -9.79
C ASN A 133 -4.43 4.75 -9.95
N ALA A 134 -4.35 4.23 -11.16
CA ALA A 134 -3.47 3.12 -11.47
C ALA A 134 -2.72 3.39 -12.76
N SER A 135 -1.41 3.18 -12.78
CA SER A 135 -0.59 3.23 -14.01
C SER A 135 0.59 2.26 -13.92
N TRP A 136 1.01 1.73 -15.07
CA TRP A 136 2.08 0.73 -15.16
C TRP A 136 1.85 -0.51 -14.27
N CYS A 137 0.59 -0.98 -14.22
CA CYS A 137 0.15 -2.13 -13.43
C CYS A 137 -0.53 -3.16 -14.37
N PRO A 138 0.24 -3.96 -15.13
CA PRO A 138 -0.29 -4.80 -16.20
C PRO A 138 -1.21 -5.92 -15.70
N ASN A 139 -1.02 -6.40 -14.47
CA ASN A 139 -1.82 -7.51 -13.91
C ASN A 139 -3.11 -7.04 -13.21
N LEU A 140 -3.47 -5.76 -13.28
CA LEU A 140 -4.72 -5.19 -12.72
C LEU A 140 -5.83 -5.08 -13.79
N GLU A 141 -5.94 -6.08 -14.66
CA GLU A 141 -6.80 -6.03 -15.86
C GLU A 141 -8.29 -5.80 -15.55
N SER A 142 -8.79 -6.23 -14.39
CA SER A 142 -10.20 -6.06 -14.03
C SER A 142 -10.55 -4.67 -13.51
N PHE A 143 -9.56 -3.78 -13.32
CA PHE A 143 -9.81 -2.40 -12.88
C PHE A 143 -10.52 -1.59 -13.97
N PRO A 144 -11.43 -0.66 -13.60
CA PRO A 144 -12.15 0.19 -14.54
C PRO A 144 -11.28 1.38 -14.99
N ILE A 145 -10.06 1.10 -15.45
CA ILE A 145 -9.06 2.07 -15.90
C ILE A 145 -8.47 1.58 -17.22
N GLU A 146 -8.64 2.36 -18.29
CA GLU A 146 -8.08 2.05 -19.60
C GLU A 146 -6.55 2.02 -19.56
N ASP A 147 -5.96 1.07 -20.30
CA ASP A 147 -4.50 0.90 -20.44
C ASP A 147 -3.74 0.92 -19.10
N VAL A 148 -4.29 0.31 -18.05
CA VAL A 148 -3.71 0.28 -16.70
C VAL A 148 -2.27 -0.26 -16.66
N GLY A 149 -1.93 -1.17 -17.57
CA GLY A 149 -0.57 -1.70 -17.73
C GLY A 149 0.46 -0.75 -18.33
N PHE A 150 0.01 0.39 -18.89
CA PHE A 150 0.87 1.36 -19.55
C PHE A 150 0.60 2.77 -19.01
N ARG A 151 -0.21 3.57 -19.73
CA ARG A 151 -0.50 4.96 -19.36
C ARG A 151 -1.28 5.05 -18.05
N GLY A 152 -2.22 4.14 -17.87
CA GLY A 152 -3.16 4.19 -16.77
C GLY A 152 -4.07 5.41 -16.79
N GLY A 153 -4.69 5.66 -15.65
CA GLY A 153 -5.68 6.72 -15.53
C GLY A 153 -6.29 6.82 -14.13
N VAL A 154 -7.37 7.58 -14.06
CA VAL A 154 -8.10 7.80 -12.80
C VAL A 154 -9.53 7.34 -12.99
N TRP A 155 -9.95 6.40 -12.16
CA TRP A 155 -11.36 6.10 -11.95
C TRP A 155 -11.92 6.98 -10.82
N LYS A 156 -13.15 7.46 -11.00
CA LYS A 156 -13.90 8.19 -9.98
C LYS A 156 -15.28 7.59 -9.79
N LYS A 157 -15.68 7.38 -8.54
CA LYS A 157 -17.00 6.85 -8.19
C LYS A 157 -18.10 7.81 -8.67
N GLY A 158 -19.05 7.27 -9.42
CA GLY A 158 -20.18 8.03 -9.96
C GLY A 158 -19.97 8.58 -11.38
N GLU A 159 -18.75 8.53 -11.91
CA GLU A 159 -18.52 8.72 -13.35
C GLU A 159 -18.82 7.39 -14.04
N ARG A 160 -19.87 7.35 -14.87
CA ARG A 160 -20.12 6.20 -15.75
C ARG A 160 -18.98 6.14 -16.76
N GLY A 161 -18.11 5.13 -16.65
CA GLY A 161 -17.19 4.75 -17.71
C GLY A 161 -17.98 4.60 -19.01
N ARG A 162 -17.47 5.21 -20.08
CA ARG A 162 -18.07 5.10 -21.41
C ARG A 162 -17.77 3.74 -22.02
#